data_AF-A0A221NWA7-F1
#
_entry.id   AF-A0A221NWA7-F1
#
_cell.length_a   1.000
_cell.length_b   1.000
_cell.length_c   1.000
_cell.angle_alpha   90.00
_cell.angle_beta   90.00
_cell.angle_gamma   90.00
#
_symmetry.space_group_name_H-M   'P 1'
#
loop_
_entity.id
_entity.type
_entity.pdbx_description
1 polymer ?
#
loop_
_entity_poly.entity_id
_entity_poly.type
_entity_poly.pdbx_seq_one_letter_code
_entity_poly.pdbx_strand_id
1 'polypeptide(L)'
;MIPLEIYKSSKKAAADAHEVLCQALLAIGIPKRDLGWLAPRVAPDGRPMVALGTWNADVVQKVAAHLMASPAHVQTASDGRVVTDHPCVSREE
;
A
#
# COMPACT_ATOMS: atom_id res chain seq x y z
N MET A 1 9.01 -20.31 -8.29
CA MET A 1 9.53 -19.28 -9.21
C MET A 1 8.33 -18.64 -9.87
N ILE A 2 8.15 -17.32 -9.73
CA ILE A 2 7.01 -16.62 -10.34
C ILE A 2 7.25 -16.41 -11.84
N PRO A 3 6.24 -16.65 -12.70
CA PRO A 3 6.33 -16.35 -14.13
C PRO A 3 6.74 -14.91 -14.41
N LEU A 4 7.58 -14.70 -15.42
CA LEU A 4 8.13 -13.37 -15.76
C LEU A 4 7.02 -12.34 -16.08
N GLU A 5 5.96 -12.77 -16.75
CA GLU A 5 4.82 -11.90 -17.09
C GLU A 5 4.05 -11.45 -15.84
N ILE A 6 3.86 -12.36 -14.89
CA ILE A 6 3.27 -12.03 -13.58
C ILE A 6 4.16 -11.04 -12.83
N TYR A 7 5.48 -11.29 -12.82
CA TYR A 7 6.43 -10.37 -12.18
C TYR A 7 6.39 -8.96 -12.77
N LYS A 8 6.37 -8.83 -14.11
CA LYS A 8 6.28 -7.51 -14.78
C LYS A 8 4.98 -6.79 -14.45
N SER A 9 3.86 -7.50 -14.50
CA SER A 9 2.53 -6.94 -14.16
C SER A 9 2.49 -6.45 -12.71
N SER A 10 2.90 -7.29 -11.76
CA SER A 10 2.96 -6.93 -10.34
C SER A 10 3.94 -5.80 -10.06
N LYS A 11 5.07 -5.74 -10.76
CA LYS A 11 6.02 -4.63 -10.62
C LYS A 11 5.40 -3.30 -11.04
N LYS A 12 4.62 -3.28 -12.12
CA LYS A 12 3.88 -2.08 -12.55
C LYS A 12 2.82 -1.69 -11.52
N ALA A 13 1.99 -2.64 -11.09
CA ALA A 13 0.96 -2.39 -10.08
C ALA A 13 1.54 -1.85 -8.76
N ALA A 14 2.70 -2.36 -8.33
CA ALA A 14 3.40 -1.85 -7.16
C ALA A 14 3.89 -0.40 -7.36
N ALA A 15 4.40 -0.07 -8.56
CA ALA A 15 4.84 1.29 -8.88
C ALA A 15 3.68 2.29 -8.92
N ASP A 16 2.57 1.90 -9.52
CA ASP A 16 1.35 2.72 -9.59
C ASP A 16 0.80 2.98 -8.17
N ALA A 17 0.71 1.92 -7.34
CA ALA A 17 0.30 2.06 -5.94
C ALA A 17 1.26 2.93 -5.11
N HIS A 18 2.57 2.81 -5.34
CA HIS A 18 3.58 3.66 -4.71
C HIS A 18 3.40 5.14 -5.07
N GLU A 19 3.13 5.45 -6.34
CA GLU A 19 2.88 6.82 -6.79
C GLU A 19 1.61 7.41 -6.15
N VAL A 20 0.51 6.64 -6.15
CA VAL A 20 -0.75 7.05 -5.51
C VAL A 20 -0.55 7.35 -4.02
N LEU A 21 0.16 6.47 -3.31
CA LEU A 21 0.47 6.70 -1.90
C LEU A 21 1.32 7.96 -1.69
N CYS A 22 2.33 8.19 -2.53
CA CYS A 22 3.15 9.40 -2.45
C CYS A 22 2.28 10.66 -2.64
N GLN A 23 1.39 10.67 -3.64
CA GLN A 23 0.48 11.80 -3.88
C GLN A 23 -0.45 12.05 -2.69
N ALA A 24 -1.02 10.99 -2.10
CA ALA A 24 -1.86 11.11 -0.92
C ALA A 24 -1.10 11.70 0.29
N LEU A 25 0.13 11.22 0.53
CA LEU A 25 0.96 11.72 1.62
C LEU A 25 1.39 13.18 1.41
N LEU A 26 1.68 13.57 0.17
CA LEU A 26 1.93 14.97 -0.18
C LEU A 26 0.70 15.85 0.06
N ALA A 27 -0.50 15.36 -0.29
CA ALA A 27 -1.76 16.10 -0.13
C ALA A 27 -2.09 16.40 1.34
N ILE A 28 -1.69 15.52 2.27
CA ILE A 28 -1.82 15.75 3.72
C ILE A 28 -0.64 16.55 4.30
N GLY A 29 0.28 17.00 3.45
CA GLY A 29 1.40 17.88 3.79
C GLY A 29 2.61 17.16 4.37
N ILE A 30 2.87 15.89 4.03
CA ILE A 30 4.17 15.25 4.28
C ILE A 30 5.12 15.67 3.16
N PRO A 31 6.30 16.23 3.46
CA PRO A 31 7.21 16.69 2.42
C PRO A 31 7.90 15.50 1.73
N LYS A 32 8.18 15.64 0.43
CA LYS A 32 8.79 14.59 -0.40
C LYS A 32 10.08 13.99 0.16
N ARG A 33 10.89 14.79 0.87
CA ARG A 33 12.14 14.35 1.50
C ARG A 33 11.94 13.24 2.54
N ASP A 34 10.77 13.21 3.19
CA ASP A 34 10.43 12.23 4.22
C ASP A 34 9.80 10.97 3.63
N LEU A 35 9.50 10.96 2.32
CA LEU A 35 8.90 9.83 1.60
C LEU A 35 9.93 8.90 0.95
N GLY A 36 11.24 9.19 1.07
CA GLY A 36 12.31 8.45 0.36
C GLY A 36 12.43 6.96 0.74
N TRP A 37 11.78 6.53 1.82
CA TRP A 37 11.76 5.15 2.27
C TRP A 37 10.69 4.28 1.58
N LEU A 38 9.75 4.92 0.88
CA LEU A 38 8.73 4.22 0.11
C LEU A 38 9.36 3.54 -1.09
N ALA A 39 9.04 2.26 -1.29
CA ALA A 39 9.55 1.52 -2.44
C ALA A 39 8.53 0.50 -2.95
N PRO A 40 8.25 0.46 -4.26
CA PRO A 40 7.49 -0.62 -4.85
C PRO A 40 8.29 -1.93 -4.79
N ARG A 41 7.63 -3.02 -4.40
CA ARG A 41 8.20 -4.36 -4.27
C ARG A 41 7.25 -5.39 -4.87
N VAL A 42 7.81 -6.55 -5.22
CA VAL A 42 7.03 -7.74 -5.57
C VAL A 42 7.41 -8.83 -4.58
N ALA A 43 6.42 -9.39 -3.88
CA ALA A 43 6.60 -10.47 -2.94
C ALA A 43 7.11 -11.75 -3.63
N PRO A 44 7.71 -12.71 -2.89
CA PRO A 44 8.14 -13.99 -3.46
C PRO A 44 7.01 -14.78 -4.15
N ASP A 45 5.76 -14.59 -3.70
CA ASP A 45 4.56 -15.20 -4.28
C ASP A 45 3.96 -14.40 -5.45
N GLY A 46 4.58 -13.28 -5.83
CA GLY A 46 4.16 -12.44 -6.96
C GLY A 46 3.21 -11.32 -6.61
N ARG A 47 2.82 -11.14 -5.34
CA ARG A 47 1.93 -10.02 -4.95
C ARG A 47 2.64 -8.66 -5.09
N PRO A 48 1.98 -7.63 -5.65
CA PRO A 48 2.49 -6.26 -5.63
C PRO A 48 2.43 -5.68 -4.22
N MET A 49 3.46 -4.96 -3.80
CA MET A 49 3.56 -4.37 -2.46
C MET A 49 4.21 -2.98 -2.53
N VAL A 50 3.90 -2.13 -1.55
CA VAL A 50 4.67 -0.91 -1.27
C VAL A 50 5.30 -1.07 0.10
N ALA A 51 6.63 -1.09 0.16
CA ALA A 51 7.36 -1.07 1.41
C ALA A 51 7.32 0.34 1.99
N LEU A 52 6.93 0.48 3.26
CA LEU A 52 6.84 1.78 3.92
C LEU A 52 8.16 2.19 4.60
N GLY A 53 8.94 1.21 5.08
CA GLY A 53 10.19 1.48 5.81
C GLY A 53 9.97 2.11 7.18
N THR A 54 11.03 2.73 7.73
CA THR A 54 10.97 3.45 9.00
C THR A 54 10.62 4.92 8.75
N TRP A 55 9.62 5.44 9.45
CA TRP A 55 9.19 6.83 9.33
C TRP A 55 9.54 7.63 10.58
N ASN A 56 9.73 8.94 10.41
CA ASN A 56 9.85 9.86 11.53
C ASN A 56 8.53 9.90 12.32
N ALA A 57 8.61 10.07 13.64
CA ALA A 57 7.45 10.00 14.52
C ALA A 57 6.40 11.09 14.21
N ASP A 58 6.82 12.28 13.81
CA ASP A 58 5.94 13.39 13.43
C ASP A 58 5.15 13.08 12.15
N VAL A 59 5.78 12.43 11.16
CA VAL A 59 5.12 11.96 9.94
C VAL A 59 4.05 10.95 10.28
N VAL A 60 4.36 9.97 11.14
CA VAL A 60 3.40 8.95 11.60
C VAL A 60 2.22 9.60 12.31
N GLN A 61 2.47 10.56 13.21
CA GLN A 61 1.41 11.26 13.93
C GLN A 61 0.49 12.05 12.99
N LYS A 62 1.04 12.72 11.99
CA LYS A 62 0.25 13.48 11.01
C LYS A 62 -0.63 12.58 10.15
N VAL A 63 -0.07 11.45 9.70
CA VAL A 63 -0.82 10.42 8.95
C VAL A 63 -1.95 9.86 9.82
N ALA A 64 -1.66 9.50 11.08
CA ALA A 64 -2.66 8.98 12.01
C ALA A 64 -3.78 10.00 12.27
N ALA A 65 -3.44 11.27 12.49
CA ALA A 65 -4.43 12.34 12.67
C ALA A 65 -5.34 12.49 11.44
N HIS A 66 -4.78 12.42 10.23
CA HIS A 66 -5.57 12.48 9.00
C HIS A 66 -6.52 11.27 8.85
N LEU A 67 -6.03 10.06 9.13
CA LEU A 67 -6.85 8.85 9.09
C LEU A 67 -7.99 8.87 10.13
N MET A 68 -7.74 9.43 11.32
CA MET A 68 -8.76 9.58 12.36
C MET A 68 -9.79 10.67 12.02
N ALA A 69 -9.39 11.70 11.29
CA ALA A 69 -10.30 12.77 10.85
C ALA A 69 -11.25 12.34 9.72
N SER A 70 -10.88 11.31 8.96
CA SER A 70 -11.72 10.71 7.92
C SER A 70 -11.67 9.18 7.99
N PRO A 71 -12.41 8.58 8.95
CA PRO A 71 -12.42 7.14 9.08
C PRO A 71 -13.11 6.52 7.86
N ALA A 72 -12.32 5.86 7.01
CA ALA A 72 -12.87 4.95 6.02
C ALA A 72 -13.62 3.83 6.75
N HIS A 73 -14.86 3.55 6.37
CA HIS A 73 -15.57 2.39 6.90
C HIS A 73 -14.90 1.13 6.35
N VAL A 74 -14.25 0.36 7.24
CA VAL A 74 -13.59 -0.89 6.88
C VAL A 74 -14.35 -2.05 7.50
N GLN A 75 -14.93 -2.91 6.66
CA GLN A 75 -15.45 -4.19 7.13
C GLN A 75 -14.27 -5.13 7.37
N THR A 76 -14.20 -5.68 8.58
CA THR A 76 -13.23 -6.70 8.94
C THR A 76 -13.96 -8.00 9.22
N ALA A 77 -13.43 -9.11 8.73
CA ALA A 77 -13.87 -10.43 9.13
C ALA A 77 -13.54 -10.67 10.60
N SER A 78 -14.17 -11.68 11.21
CA SER A 78 -14.00 -12.01 12.63
C SER A 78 -12.55 -12.34 13.03
N ASP A 79 -11.71 -12.70 12.06
CA ASP A 79 -10.29 -12.98 12.22
C ASP A 79 -9.38 -11.75 12.04
N GLY A 80 -9.97 -10.56 11.86
CA GLY A 80 -9.27 -9.29 11.69
C GLY A 80 -8.78 -9.01 10.26
N ARG A 81 -9.06 -9.88 9.28
CA ARG A 81 -8.76 -9.59 7.88
C ARG A 81 -9.69 -8.51 7.35
N VAL A 82 -9.12 -7.54 6.63
CA VAL A 82 -9.91 -6.55 5.89
C VAL A 82 -10.66 -7.26 4.77
N VAL A 83 -11.98 -7.13 4.76
CA VAL A 83 -12.82 -7.59 3.65
C VAL A 83 -12.61 -6.59 2.53
N THR A 84 -11.87 -6.99 1.49
CA THR A 84 -11.69 -6.16 0.31
C THR A 84 -12.95 -6.20 -0.55
N ASP A 85 -13.50 -5.04 -0.90
CA ASP A 85 -14.59 -4.89 -1.88
C ASP A 85 -14.19 -5.34 -3.30
N HIS A 86 -12.88 -5.49 -3.55
CA HIS A 86 -12.39 -6.01 -4.80
C HIS A 86 -12.49 -7.54 -4.83
N PRO A 87 -13.05 -8.14 -5.90
CA PRO A 87 -13.03 -9.58 -6.06
C PRO A 87 -11.57 -10.02 -6.10
N CYS A 88 -11.12 -10.66 -5.03
CA CYS A 88 -9.98 -11.55 -5.08
C CYS A 88 -10.24 -12.49 -6.23
N VAL A 89 -9.43 -12.44 -7.29
CA VAL A 89 -9.41 -13.48 -8.30
C VAL A 89 -8.95 -14.73 -7.57
N SER A 90 -9.92 -15.51 -7.08
CA SER A 90 -9.72 -16.88 -6.65
C SER A 90 -9.19 -17.61 -7.87
N ARG A 91 -7.90 -17.89 -7.86
CA ARG A 91 -7.30 -18.85 -8.78
C ARG A 91 -7.82 -20.22 -8.35
N GLU A 92 -8.93 -20.65 -8.92
CA GLU A 92 -9.33 -22.06 -8.91
C GLU A 92 -8.29 -22.85 -9.72
N GLU A 93 -7.91 -23.99 -9.15
CA GLU A 93 -6.94 -24.98 -9.69
C GLU A 93 -7.40 -25.60 -11.01
#